data_AF-A0A521HJJ1-F1
#
_entry.id   AF-A0A521HJJ1-F1
#
_cell.length_a   1.000
_cell.length_b   1.000
_cell.length_c   1.000
_cell.angle_alpha   90.00
_cell.angle_beta   90.00
_cell.angle_gamma   90.00
#
_symmetry.space_group_name_H-M   'P 1'
#
loop_
_entity.id
_entity.type
_entity.pdbx_description
1 polymer ?
#
loop_
_entity_poly.entity_id
_entity_poly.type
_entity_poly.pdbx_seq_one_letter_code
_entity_poly.pdbx_strand_id
1 'polypeptide(L)'
;MNPFWTNIVIQTILRKKERPFDKRTQYSSFELAKGFRELKLLIWNVIKDILLILLGITSASFGLKGFLFPNKFIDGGAVGISLLIAELAQLPLPILLVLINLPFVLLGFKIIGKQFAIKTIIAISGLALFTAFVPFPEITHDKLLVAVFGGFFLGAGIGLSVRGGSVIDGTEILAIYLSRKSGNTIGDVIMAINIVIFSAAAYLLSLETALYSMITYLSASKTVDYVIEGIEEYTAFTIISTHSDEIREMIIQKMGRGVTVYNGKRGFGKHGHSNEIDIIYTVITRLEISKLNEEIEKLDANAFVVMSSIKDTKGGMIKKRPLKDH
;
A
#
# COMPACT_ATOMS: atom_id res chain seq x y z
N MET A 1 8.49 -37.30 -9.76
CA MET A 1 8.11 -36.45 -8.61
C MET A 1 7.89 -37.37 -7.42
N ASN A 2 8.38 -37.04 -6.22
CA ASN A 2 8.24 -37.91 -5.04
C ASN A 2 6.74 -38.09 -4.70
N PRO A 3 6.24 -39.32 -4.43
CA PRO A 3 4.82 -39.62 -4.22
C PRO A 3 4.11 -38.72 -3.18
N PHE A 4 4.84 -38.23 -2.18
CA PHE A 4 4.33 -37.28 -1.19
C PHE A 4 3.86 -35.95 -1.82
N TRP A 5 4.70 -35.33 -2.67
CA TRP A 5 4.38 -34.06 -3.32
C TRP A 5 3.29 -34.21 -4.38
N THR A 6 3.25 -35.34 -5.06
CA THR A 6 2.19 -35.68 -6.03
C THR A 6 0.82 -35.72 -5.36
N ASN A 7 0.70 -36.37 -4.19
CA ASN A 7 -0.56 -36.43 -3.45
C ASN A 7 -1.01 -35.04 -2.95
N ILE A 8 -0.09 -34.21 -2.47
CA ILE A 8 -0.42 -32.85 -2.00
C ILE A 8 -0.92 -31.97 -3.15
N VAL A 9 -0.24 -32.02 -4.32
CA VAL A 9 -0.66 -31.26 -5.51
C VAL A 9 -2.05 -31.70 -5.97
N ILE A 10 -2.31 -33.01 -6.02
CA ILE A 10 -3.60 -33.55 -6.44
C ILE A 10 -4.70 -33.08 -5.47
N GLN A 11 -4.50 -33.23 -4.16
CA GLN A 11 -5.54 -32.90 -3.18
C GLN A 11 -5.80 -31.38 -3.04
N THR A 12 -4.78 -30.55 -3.25
CA THR A 12 -4.86 -29.10 -2.95
C THR A 12 -5.17 -28.25 -4.19
N ILE A 13 -4.56 -28.58 -5.33
CA ILE A 13 -4.64 -27.78 -6.56
C ILE A 13 -5.60 -28.41 -7.57
N LEU A 14 -5.37 -29.68 -7.94
CA LEU A 14 -6.05 -30.31 -9.08
C LEU A 14 -7.50 -30.70 -8.75
N ARG A 15 -7.72 -31.31 -7.57
CA ARG A 15 -9.04 -31.76 -7.11
C ARG A 15 -10.03 -30.61 -6.85
N LYS A 16 -9.53 -29.40 -6.59
CA LYS A 16 -10.36 -28.19 -6.42
C LYS A 16 -10.87 -27.63 -7.74
N LYS A 17 -10.22 -27.98 -8.86
CA LYS A 17 -10.53 -27.48 -10.21
C LYS A 17 -11.57 -28.33 -10.94
N GLU A 18 -11.78 -29.57 -10.53
CA GLU A 18 -12.75 -30.50 -11.13
C GLU A 18 -14.10 -30.47 -10.38
N ARG A 19 -15.19 -30.24 -11.12
CA ARG A 19 -16.57 -30.56 -10.68
C ARG A 19 -16.72 -32.10 -10.62
N PRO A 20 -17.67 -32.65 -9.82
CA PRO A 20 -17.54 -33.99 -9.28
C PRO A 20 -17.64 -35.07 -10.36
N PHE A 21 -16.84 -36.12 -10.17
CA PHE A 21 -16.85 -37.42 -10.86
C PHE A 21 -16.12 -37.52 -12.20
N ASP A 22 -14.83 -37.88 -12.14
CA ASP A 22 -14.38 -39.13 -12.78
C ASP A 22 -13.22 -39.75 -11.98
N LYS A 23 -13.31 -41.04 -11.64
CA LYS A 23 -12.35 -41.74 -10.76
C LYS A 23 -11.12 -42.28 -11.51
N ARG A 24 -10.96 -41.95 -12.80
CA ARG A 24 -9.98 -42.59 -13.70
C ARG A 24 -9.09 -41.65 -14.53
N THR A 25 -9.04 -40.36 -14.24
CA THR A 25 -8.07 -39.46 -14.90
C THR A 25 -6.68 -39.64 -14.29
N GLN A 26 -5.80 -40.38 -14.97
CA GLN A 26 -4.35 -40.33 -14.70
C GLN A 26 -3.85 -38.94 -15.11
N TYR A 27 -3.53 -38.08 -14.14
CA TYR A 27 -2.97 -36.75 -14.40
C TYR A 27 -1.66 -36.86 -15.19
N SER A 28 -1.54 -36.07 -16.26
CA SER A 28 -0.33 -36.05 -17.08
C SER A 28 0.86 -35.51 -16.27
N SER A 29 2.08 -35.96 -16.57
CA SER A 29 3.32 -35.42 -15.99
C SER A 29 3.41 -33.89 -16.12
N PHE A 30 2.84 -33.32 -17.18
CA PHE A 30 2.76 -31.87 -17.38
C PHE A 30 1.77 -31.18 -16.41
N GLU A 31 0.61 -31.77 -16.17
CA GLU A 31 -0.41 -31.26 -15.24
C GLU A 31 0.09 -31.32 -13.79
N LEU A 32 0.79 -32.41 -13.44
CA LEU A 32 1.44 -32.56 -12.15
C LEU A 32 2.57 -31.55 -11.95
N ALA A 33 3.40 -31.31 -12.98
CA ALA A 33 4.44 -30.29 -12.92
C ALA A 33 3.87 -28.86 -12.79
N LYS A 34 2.78 -28.57 -13.52
CA LYS A 34 2.05 -27.30 -13.41
C LYS A 34 1.44 -27.12 -12.02
N GLY A 35 0.77 -28.14 -11.50
CA GLY A 35 0.19 -28.12 -10.16
C GLY A 35 1.27 -27.98 -9.06
N PHE A 36 2.44 -28.60 -9.24
CA PHE A 36 3.56 -28.43 -8.32
C PHE A 36 4.11 -26.99 -8.35
N ARG A 37 4.21 -26.38 -9.53
CA ARG A 37 4.60 -24.97 -9.65
C ARG A 37 3.59 -24.04 -9.00
N GLU A 38 2.29 -24.28 -9.20
CA GLU A 38 1.21 -23.51 -8.54
C GLU A 38 1.26 -23.66 -7.01
N LEU A 39 1.43 -24.88 -6.51
CA LEU A 39 1.60 -25.15 -5.08
C LEU A 39 2.82 -24.43 -4.49
N LYS A 40 3.96 -24.50 -5.18
CA LYS A 40 5.19 -23.81 -4.75
C LYS A 40 4.99 -22.30 -4.67
N LEU A 41 4.28 -21.71 -5.63
CA LEU A 41 3.95 -20.29 -5.62
C LEU A 41 2.99 -19.92 -4.48
N LEU A 42 1.97 -20.74 -4.22
CA LEU A 42 1.05 -20.52 -3.09
C LEU A 42 1.78 -20.58 -1.74
N ILE A 43 2.61 -21.60 -1.53
CA ILE A 43 3.40 -21.75 -0.30
C ILE A 43 4.33 -20.55 -0.13
N TRP A 44 5.02 -20.15 -1.19
CA TRP A 44 5.90 -18.98 -1.17
C TRP A 44 5.16 -17.69 -0.80
N ASN A 45 3.99 -17.47 -1.39
CA ASN A 45 3.16 -16.30 -1.08
C ASN A 45 2.69 -16.33 0.38
N VAL A 46 2.23 -17.48 0.89
CA VAL A 46 1.81 -17.60 2.30
C VAL A 46 2.96 -17.33 3.26
N ILE A 47 4.15 -17.87 3.00
CA ILE A 47 5.34 -17.61 3.82
C ILE A 47 5.69 -16.13 3.80
N LYS A 48 5.72 -15.53 2.61
CA LYS A 48 5.98 -14.09 2.44
C LYS A 48 4.97 -13.25 3.21
N ASP A 49 3.69 -13.58 3.11
CA ASP A 49 2.61 -12.87 3.79
C ASP A 49 2.78 -12.95 5.32
N ILE A 50 3.06 -14.14 5.86
CA ILE A 50 3.30 -14.34 7.30
C ILE A 50 4.50 -13.52 7.77
N LEU A 51 5.60 -13.53 7.00
CA LEU A 51 6.82 -12.79 7.34
C LEU A 51 6.56 -11.28 7.35
N LEU A 52 5.83 -10.76 6.36
CA LEU A 52 5.42 -9.36 6.30
C LEU A 52 4.52 -8.98 7.49
N ILE A 53 3.56 -9.82 7.84
CA ILE A 53 2.67 -9.59 8.98
C ILE A 53 3.47 -9.57 10.30
N LEU A 54 4.41 -10.51 10.49
CA LEU A 54 5.22 -10.58 11.70
C LEU A 54 6.13 -9.35 11.86
N LEU A 55 6.78 -8.93 10.77
CA LEU A 55 7.57 -7.69 10.75
C LEU A 55 6.67 -6.47 11.01
N GLY A 56 5.46 -6.48 10.44
CA GLY A 56 4.45 -5.45 10.64
C GLY A 56 4.04 -5.31 12.11
N ILE A 57 3.69 -6.43 12.75
CA ILE A 57 3.36 -6.51 14.18
C ILE A 57 4.51 -5.99 15.04
N THR A 58 5.73 -6.45 14.77
CA THR A 58 6.92 -6.07 15.54
C THR A 58 7.15 -4.56 15.44
N SER A 59 7.13 -4.00 14.23
CA SER A 59 7.30 -2.56 14.00
C SER A 59 6.19 -1.73 14.64
N ALA A 60 4.93 -2.11 14.46
CA ALA A 60 3.80 -1.41 15.06
C ALA A 60 3.84 -1.44 16.59
N SER A 61 4.16 -2.61 17.18
CA SER A 61 4.28 -2.76 18.63
C SER A 61 5.42 -1.90 19.20
N PHE A 62 6.54 -1.79 18.47
CA PHE A 62 7.66 -0.93 18.84
C PHE A 62 7.28 0.55 18.79
N GLY A 63 6.62 1.00 17.70
CA GLY A 63 6.10 2.36 17.60
C GLY A 63 5.13 2.70 18.74
N LEU A 64 4.15 1.83 19.00
CA LEU A 64 3.15 2.04 20.03
C LEU A 64 3.75 2.09 21.44
N LYS A 65 4.53 1.08 21.83
CA LYS A 65 5.02 0.96 23.22
C LYS A 65 6.28 1.78 23.48
N GLY A 66 7.14 1.94 22.48
CA GLY A 66 8.42 2.67 22.62
C GLY A 66 8.29 4.19 22.47
N PHE A 67 7.25 4.68 21.79
CA PHE A 67 7.05 6.11 21.54
C PHE A 67 5.67 6.62 21.98
N LEU A 68 4.58 6.12 21.39
CA LEU A 68 3.26 6.75 21.53
C LEU A 68 2.67 6.63 22.94
N PHE A 69 2.59 5.40 23.45
CA PHE A 69 1.88 5.09 24.69
C PHE A 69 2.51 5.78 25.92
N PRO A 70 3.84 5.77 26.13
CA PRO A 70 4.46 6.47 27.27
C PRO A 70 4.23 7.99 27.25
N ASN A 71 4.14 8.58 26.05
CA ASN A 71 3.97 10.02 25.85
C ASN A 71 2.51 10.45 25.68
N LYS A 72 1.55 9.53 25.85
CA LYS A 72 0.11 9.78 25.71
C LYS A 72 -0.30 10.28 24.33
N PHE A 73 0.50 9.98 23.32
CA PHE A 73 0.20 10.36 21.95
C PHE A 73 -0.75 9.34 21.35
N ILE A 74 -1.67 9.85 20.53
CA ILE A 74 -2.70 9.07 19.89
C ILE A 74 -2.37 9.01 18.39
N ASP A 75 -2.80 7.95 17.73
CA ASP A 75 -2.79 7.82 16.27
C ASP A 75 -4.21 8.07 15.72
N GLY A 76 -4.39 8.02 14.40
CA GLY A 76 -5.71 7.89 13.80
C GLY A 76 -6.37 6.53 14.10
N GLY A 77 -7.64 6.43 13.74
CA GLY A 77 -8.28 5.14 13.57
C GLY A 77 -8.64 4.34 14.84
N ALA A 78 -8.78 3.02 14.69
CA ALA A 78 -9.12 2.09 15.77
C ALA A 78 -7.99 1.99 16.81
N VAL A 79 -6.73 2.03 16.36
CA VAL A 79 -5.56 2.11 17.25
C VAL A 79 -5.61 3.41 18.06
N GLY A 80 -5.94 4.54 17.42
CA GLY A 80 -6.12 5.82 18.10
C GLY A 80 -7.19 5.80 19.18
N ILE A 81 -8.37 5.27 18.85
CA ILE A 81 -9.47 5.08 19.81
C ILE A 81 -9.02 4.18 20.98
N SER A 82 -8.25 3.12 20.70
CA SER A 82 -7.72 2.23 21.73
C SER A 82 -6.76 2.94 22.68
N LEU A 83 -5.86 3.79 22.16
CA LEU A 83 -4.94 4.59 22.97
C LEU A 83 -5.68 5.62 23.84
N LEU A 84 -6.65 6.32 23.26
CA LEU A 84 -7.44 7.32 23.99
C LEU A 84 -8.22 6.68 25.15
N ILE A 85 -8.88 5.55 24.91
CA ILE A 85 -9.62 4.83 25.96
C ILE A 85 -8.67 4.25 26.99
N ALA A 86 -7.50 3.72 26.57
CA ALA A 86 -6.50 3.20 27.50
C ALA A 86 -6.03 4.28 28.49
N GLU A 87 -5.75 5.49 28.00
CA GLU A 87 -5.30 6.61 28.83
C GLU A 87 -6.39 7.09 29.80
N LEU A 88 -7.63 7.21 29.34
CA LEU A 88 -8.74 7.72 30.15
C LEU A 88 -9.27 6.71 31.17
N ALA A 89 -9.44 5.46 30.75
CA ALA A 89 -10.04 4.41 31.56
C ALA A 89 -8.99 3.55 32.30
N GLN A 90 -7.69 3.80 32.08
CA GLN A 90 -6.58 3.01 32.64
C GLN A 90 -6.72 1.50 32.36
N LEU A 91 -7.28 1.18 31.19
CA LEU A 91 -7.50 -0.19 30.75
C LEU A 91 -6.27 -0.70 29.98
N PRO A 92 -5.98 -2.02 30.02
CA PRO A 92 -4.86 -2.58 29.28
C PRO A 92 -5.03 -2.38 27.76
N LEU A 93 -4.11 -1.61 27.15
CA LEU A 93 -4.07 -1.37 25.71
C LEU A 93 -4.19 -2.65 24.86
N PRO A 94 -3.51 -3.77 25.18
CA PRO A 94 -3.64 -5.02 24.41
C PRO A 94 -5.08 -5.52 24.26
N ILE A 95 -5.89 -5.37 25.31
CA ILE A 95 -7.29 -5.82 25.31
C ILE A 95 -8.12 -4.90 24.40
N LEU A 96 -7.91 -3.60 24.52
CA LEU A 96 -8.62 -2.59 23.73
C LEU A 96 -8.33 -2.74 22.23
N LEU A 97 -7.07 -3.01 21.85
CA LEU A 97 -6.69 -3.26 20.47
C LEU A 97 -7.51 -4.38 19.82
N VAL A 98 -7.77 -5.48 20.55
CA VAL A 98 -8.59 -6.59 20.04
C VAL A 98 -10.07 -6.23 20.02
N LEU A 99 -10.59 -5.69 21.13
CA LEU A 99 -12.02 -5.42 21.29
C LEU A 99 -12.53 -4.36 20.31
N ILE A 100 -11.80 -3.25 20.16
CA ILE A 100 -12.19 -2.15 19.28
C ILE A 100 -12.07 -2.57 17.81
N ASN A 101 -11.11 -3.42 17.47
CA ASN A 101 -10.96 -3.90 16.10
C ASN A 101 -11.91 -5.03 15.70
N LEU A 102 -12.48 -5.77 16.65
CA LEU A 102 -13.40 -6.88 16.39
C LEU A 102 -14.56 -6.52 15.44
N PRO A 103 -15.31 -5.41 15.61
CA PRO A 103 -16.36 -5.03 14.66
C PRO A 103 -15.82 -4.80 13.24
N PHE A 104 -14.61 -4.23 13.09
CA PHE A 104 -13.99 -4.01 11.80
C PHE A 104 -13.53 -5.31 11.14
N VAL A 105 -13.04 -6.29 11.91
CA VAL A 105 -12.71 -7.63 11.40
C VAL A 105 -13.97 -8.33 10.86
N LEU A 106 -15.09 -8.24 11.58
CA LEU A 106 -16.36 -8.81 11.13
C LEU A 106 -16.86 -8.13 9.84
N LEU A 107 -16.68 -6.81 9.74
CA LEU A 107 -16.99 -6.06 8.53
C LEU A 107 -16.08 -6.49 7.37
N GLY A 108 -14.79 -6.65 7.62
CA GLY A 108 -13.80 -7.11 6.63
C GLY A 108 -14.07 -8.54 6.14
N PHE A 109 -14.55 -9.42 7.01
CA PHE A 109 -15.00 -10.76 6.64
C PHE A 109 -16.12 -10.72 5.59
N LYS A 110 -17.08 -9.81 5.75
CA LYS A 110 -18.21 -9.66 4.81
C LYS A 110 -17.81 -8.99 3.49
N ILE A 111 -16.90 -8.02 3.52
CA ILE A 111 -16.57 -7.19 2.36
C ILE A 111 -15.42 -7.78 1.51
N ILE A 112 -14.35 -8.25 2.16
CA ILE A 112 -13.11 -8.67 1.48
C ILE A 112 -13.03 -10.19 1.44
N GLY A 113 -13.39 -10.86 2.53
CA GLY A 113 -13.55 -12.31 2.59
C GLY A 113 -12.81 -12.99 3.73
N LYS A 114 -13.00 -14.32 3.83
CA LYS A 114 -12.55 -15.14 4.96
C LYS A 114 -11.04 -15.13 5.19
N GLN A 115 -10.23 -15.22 4.13
CA GLN A 115 -8.76 -15.30 4.27
C GLN A 115 -8.19 -13.99 4.83
N PHE A 116 -8.67 -12.85 4.35
CA PHE A 116 -8.29 -11.53 4.86
C PHE A 116 -8.66 -11.38 6.34
N ALA A 117 -9.89 -11.74 6.72
CA ALA A 117 -10.34 -11.63 8.11
C ALA A 117 -9.52 -12.50 9.07
N ILE A 118 -9.16 -13.73 8.66
CA ILE A 118 -8.29 -14.60 9.46
C ILE A 118 -6.90 -13.99 9.64
N LYS A 119 -6.28 -13.49 8.57
CA LYS A 119 -4.97 -12.83 8.69
C LYS A 119 -5.05 -11.57 9.56
N THR A 120 -6.13 -10.81 9.43
CA THR A 120 -6.38 -9.57 10.21
C THR A 120 -6.55 -9.85 11.69
N ILE A 121 -7.34 -10.85 12.08
CA ILE A 121 -7.47 -11.22 13.51
C ILE A 121 -6.15 -11.74 14.07
N ILE A 122 -5.36 -12.48 13.27
CA ILE A 122 -4.02 -12.93 13.66
C ILE A 122 -3.10 -11.72 13.84
N ALA A 123 -3.13 -10.74 12.94
CA ALA A 123 -2.33 -9.53 13.01
C ALA A 123 -2.66 -8.69 14.26
N ILE A 124 -3.94 -8.43 14.51
CA ILE A 124 -4.40 -7.66 15.67
C ILE A 124 -4.09 -8.40 16.98
N SER A 125 -4.36 -9.71 17.04
CA SER A 125 -4.05 -10.52 18.24
C SER A 125 -2.54 -10.58 18.47
N GLY A 126 -1.75 -10.72 17.40
CA GLY A 126 -0.29 -10.67 17.47
C GLY A 126 0.22 -9.32 17.97
N LEU A 127 -0.36 -8.21 17.50
CA LEU A 127 -0.05 -6.87 18.01
C LEU A 127 -0.37 -6.74 19.51
N ALA A 128 -1.54 -7.21 19.94
CA ALA A 128 -1.92 -7.22 21.35
C ALA A 128 -0.93 -8.06 22.19
N LEU A 129 -0.55 -9.25 21.73
CA LEU A 129 0.42 -10.10 22.42
C LEU A 129 1.82 -9.45 22.48
N PHE A 130 2.30 -8.87 21.38
CA PHE A 130 3.61 -8.21 21.37
C PHE A 130 3.63 -6.99 22.29
N THR A 131 2.58 -6.15 22.25
CA THR A 131 2.47 -5.00 23.15
C THR A 131 2.35 -5.42 24.62
N ALA A 132 1.69 -6.55 24.92
CA ALA A 132 1.58 -7.09 26.27
C ALA A 132 2.91 -7.66 26.79
N PHE A 133 3.56 -8.54 26.03
CA PHE A 133 4.63 -9.40 26.54
C PHE A 133 6.04 -8.96 26.15
N VAL A 134 6.22 -8.21 25.06
CA VAL A 134 7.54 -7.76 24.65
C VAL A 134 7.87 -6.46 25.38
N PRO A 135 8.95 -6.41 26.19
CA PRO A 135 9.41 -5.18 26.79
C PRO A 135 10.09 -4.35 25.69
N PHE A 136 9.55 -3.18 25.40
CA PHE A 136 10.21 -2.17 24.59
C PHE A 136 10.63 -1.03 25.52
N PRO A 137 11.90 -0.58 25.44
CA PRO A 137 12.32 0.60 26.18
C PRO A 137 11.60 1.83 25.63
N GLU A 138 11.34 2.79 26.51
CA GLU A 138 10.96 4.12 26.08
C GLU A 138 12.16 4.79 25.39
N ILE A 139 11.98 5.25 24.16
CA ILE A 139 13.10 5.69 23.32
C ILE A 139 13.44 7.16 23.56
N THR A 140 12.43 8.01 23.69
CA THR A 140 12.59 9.45 23.87
C THR A 140 11.30 10.09 24.40
N HIS A 141 11.46 11.24 25.06
CA HIS A 141 10.36 12.10 25.51
C HIS A 141 10.24 13.39 24.68
N ASP A 142 11.11 13.58 23.67
CA ASP A 142 10.98 14.72 22.77
C ASP A 142 9.71 14.56 21.93
N LYS A 143 8.74 15.45 22.17
CA LYS A 143 7.40 15.38 21.56
C LYS A 143 7.45 15.29 20.03
N LEU A 144 8.36 16.00 19.37
CA LEU A 144 8.45 15.96 17.92
C LEU A 144 9.03 14.63 17.43
N LEU A 145 10.09 14.13 18.07
CA LEU A 145 10.68 12.84 17.74
C LEU A 145 9.68 11.69 17.99
N VAL A 146 8.93 11.75 19.09
CA VAL A 146 7.86 10.80 19.40
C VAL A 146 6.81 10.79 18.31
N ALA A 147 6.31 11.96 17.90
CA ALA A 147 5.29 12.02 16.86
C ALA A 147 5.80 11.46 15.53
N VAL A 148 6.97 11.91 15.09
CA VAL A 148 7.51 11.54 13.78
C VAL A 148 7.92 10.08 13.73
N PHE A 149 8.77 9.62 14.66
CA PHE A 149 9.29 8.25 14.64
C PHE A 149 8.28 7.23 15.17
N GLY A 150 7.46 7.60 16.15
CA GLY A 150 6.33 6.77 16.57
C GLY A 150 5.38 6.52 15.41
N GLY A 151 4.99 7.59 14.70
CA GLY A 151 4.19 7.48 13.47
C GLY A 151 4.88 6.66 12.40
N PHE A 152 6.18 6.84 12.17
CA PHE A 152 6.95 6.06 11.19
C PHE A 152 6.93 4.56 11.49
N PHE A 153 7.29 4.13 12.71
CA PHE A 153 7.31 2.70 13.04
C PHE A 153 5.91 2.08 13.05
N LEU A 154 4.90 2.83 13.50
CA LEU A 154 3.51 2.41 13.46
C LEU A 154 3.01 2.27 12.02
N GLY A 155 3.21 3.29 11.19
CA GLY A 155 2.85 3.28 9.78
C GLY A 155 3.60 2.22 8.98
N ALA A 156 4.88 1.99 9.28
CA ALA A 156 5.63 0.88 8.69
C ALA A 156 5.02 -0.47 9.07
N GLY A 157 4.60 -0.61 10.33
CA GLY A 157 3.92 -1.80 10.82
C GLY A 157 2.59 -2.07 10.10
N ILE A 158 1.76 -1.03 9.98
CA ILE A 158 0.48 -1.07 9.25
C ILE A 158 0.72 -1.43 7.78
N GLY A 159 1.60 -0.70 7.08
CA GLY A 159 1.89 -0.93 5.66
C GLY A 159 2.45 -2.32 5.35
N LEU A 160 3.32 -2.86 6.20
CA LEU A 160 3.84 -4.23 6.06
C LEU A 160 2.72 -5.27 6.23
N SER A 161 1.83 -5.07 7.20
CA SER A 161 0.67 -5.95 7.41
C SER A 161 -0.29 -5.92 6.21
N VAL A 162 -0.57 -4.73 5.66
CA VAL A 162 -1.37 -4.56 4.44
C VAL A 162 -0.77 -5.30 3.26
N ARG A 163 0.56 -5.24 3.08
CA ARG A 163 1.26 -6.02 2.05
C ARG A 163 1.20 -7.52 2.24
N GLY A 164 1.07 -8.00 3.48
CA GLY A 164 0.80 -9.40 3.81
C GLY A 164 -0.67 -9.82 3.65
N GLY A 165 -1.54 -8.89 3.28
CA GLY A 165 -2.97 -9.13 3.06
C GLY A 165 -3.80 -9.17 4.35
N SER A 166 -3.40 -8.39 5.37
CA SER A 166 -4.17 -8.12 6.59
C SER A 166 -4.19 -6.64 6.91
N VAL A 167 -4.98 -6.23 7.91
CA VAL A 167 -4.95 -4.88 8.44
C VAL A 167 -4.70 -4.94 9.95
N ILE A 168 -3.96 -3.96 10.47
CA ILE A 168 -3.76 -3.77 11.91
C ILE A 168 -4.77 -2.75 12.45
N ASP A 169 -5.03 -1.68 11.68
CA ASP A 169 -5.95 -0.62 12.04
C ASP A 169 -7.30 -0.74 11.29
N GLY A 170 -8.31 -1.32 11.94
CA GLY A 170 -9.56 -1.72 11.30
C GLY A 170 -10.41 -0.58 10.74
N THR A 171 -10.12 0.67 11.08
CA THR A 171 -10.83 1.85 10.55
C THR A 171 -10.70 2.02 9.04
N GLU A 172 -9.64 1.51 8.42
CA GLU A 172 -9.52 1.46 6.95
C GLU A 172 -10.65 0.64 6.32
N ILE A 173 -11.05 -0.48 6.95
CA ILE A 173 -12.15 -1.33 6.49
C ILE A 173 -13.48 -0.59 6.61
N LEU A 174 -13.68 0.15 7.70
CA LEU A 174 -14.85 1.00 7.87
C LEU A 174 -14.90 2.08 6.79
N ALA A 175 -13.78 2.72 6.48
CA ALA A 175 -13.70 3.75 5.46
C ALA A 175 -14.05 3.19 4.06
N ILE A 176 -13.55 2.01 3.71
CA ILE A 176 -13.92 1.31 2.47
C ILE A 176 -15.43 1.05 2.41
N TYR A 177 -16.03 0.59 3.51
CA TYR A 177 -17.46 0.32 3.57
C TYR A 177 -18.31 1.58 3.37
N LEU A 178 -17.96 2.66 4.08
CA LEU A 178 -18.69 3.92 4.02
C LEU A 178 -18.50 4.63 2.68
N SER A 179 -17.28 4.64 2.13
CA SER A 179 -16.97 5.21 0.81
C SER A 179 -17.86 4.61 -0.29
N ARG A 180 -18.05 3.28 -0.28
CA ARG A 180 -18.94 2.59 -1.24
C ARG A 180 -20.41 3.01 -1.13
N LYS A 181 -20.84 3.51 0.05
CA LYS A 181 -22.22 3.91 0.31
C LYS A 181 -22.45 5.41 0.07
N SER A 182 -21.47 6.26 0.37
CA SER A 182 -21.58 7.72 0.26
C SER A 182 -21.11 8.28 -1.08
N GLY A 183 -20.29 7.54 -1.85
CA GLY A 183 -19.67 8.04 -3.08
C GLY A 183 -18.42 8.90 -2.84
N ASN A 184 -18.04 9.14 -1.57
CA ASN A 184 -16.83 9.88 -1.21
C ASN A 184 -15.59 9.01 -1.40
N THR A 185 -14.40 9.63 -1.49
CA THR A 185 -13.16 8.87 -1.53
C THR A 185 -12.87 8.21 -0.17
N ILE A 186 -12.10 7.12 -0.17
CA ILE A 186 -11.71 6.43 1.08
C ILE A 186 -10.95 7.40 2.00
N GLY A 187 -10.06 8.23 1.43
CA GLY A 187 -9.28 9.23 2.16
C GLY A 187 -10.17 10.26 2.88
N ASP A 188 -11.21 10.77 2.22
CA ASP A 188 -12.14 11.74 2.83
C ASP A 188 -12.85 11.14 4.05
N VAL A 189 -13.24 9.86 3.97
CA VAL A 189 -13.89 9.18 5.09
C VAL A 189 -12.93 8.96 6.25
N ILE A 190 -11.69 8.55 5.97
CA ILE A 190 -10.66 8.40 7.01
C ILE A 190 -10.39 9.75 7.68
N MET A 191 -10.25 10.82 6.89
CA MET A 191 -10.04 12.17 7.42
C MET A 191 -11.18 12.61 8.33
N ALA A 192 -12.43 12.38 7.94
CA ALA A 192 -13.60 12.71 8.77
C ALA A 192 -13.60 11.95 10.10
N ILE A 193 -13.28 10.65 10.09
CA ILE A 193 -13.15 9.85 11.32
C ILE A 193 -12.05 10.42 12.22
N ASN A 194 -10.89 10.73 11.65
CA ASN A 194 -9.74 11.24 12.40
C ASN A 194 -9.97 12.64 12.96
N ILE A 195 -10.70 13.52 12.25
CA ILE A 195 -11.11 14.82 12.80
C ILE A 195 -11.91 14.63 14.09
N VAL A 196 -12.83 13.66 14.13
CA VAL A 196 -13.62 13.35 15.34
C VAL A 196 -12.70 12.84 16.46
N ILE A 197 -11.78 11.92 16.15
CA ILE A 197 -10.83 11.36 17.13
C ILE A 197 -9.92 12.45 17.70
N PHE A 198 -9.31 13.30 16.86
CA PHE A 198 -8.42 14.36 17.31
C PHE A 198 -9.16 15.48 18.05
N SER A 199 -10.40 15.78 17.66
CA SER A 199 -11.26 16.70 18.43
C SER A 199 -11.56 16.16 19.83
N ALA A 200 -11.84 14.86 19.94
CA ALA A 200 -12.01 14.20 21.23
C ALA A 200 -10.71 14.20 22.04
N ALA A 201 -9.56 13.94 21.41
CA ALA A 201 -8.26 14.03 22.08
C ALA A 201 -7.94 15.45 22.57
N ALA A 202 -8.29 16.48 21.80
CA ALA A 202 -8.08 17.88 22.17
C ALA A 202 -8.92 18.25 23.40
N TYR A 203 -10.15 17.76 23.47
CA TYR A 203 -11.07 18.01 24.58
C TYR A 203 -10.74 17.18 25.84
N LEU A 204 -10.36 15.91 25.68
CA LEU A 204 -10.19 14.97 26.79
C LEU A 204 -8.75 14.89 27.33
N LEU A 205 -7.73 15.17 26.52
CA LEU A 205 -6.33 15.15 26.94
C LEU A 205 -5.74 16.57 26.96
N SER A 206 -5.46 17.12 25.79
CA SER A 206 -5.04 18.52 25.61
C SER A 206 -4.98 18.85 24.12
N LEU A 207 -5.09 20.15 23.80
CA LEU A 207 -4.91 20.63 22.43
C LEU A 207 -3.50 20.28 21.89
N GLU A 208 -2.47 20.38 22.72
CA GLU A 208 -1.09 20.09 22.33
C GLU A 208 -0.93 18.60 21.95
N THR A 209 -1.43 17.69 22.78
CA THR A 209 -1.43 16.24 22.49
C THR A 209 -2.17 15.94 21.19
N ALA A 210 -3.29 16.61 20.93
CA ALA A 210 -4.04 16.43 19.68
C ALA A 210 -3.25 16.89 18.46
N LEU A 211 -2.59 18.05 18.51
CA LEU A 211 -1.74 18.54 17.42
C LEU A 211 -0.57 17.59 17.14
N TYR A 212 0.10 17.09 18.17
CA TYR A 212 1.14 16.08 17.98
C TYR A 212 0.58 14.76 17.45
N SER A 213 -0.61 14.34 17.87
CA SER A 213 -1.28 13.15 17.34
C SER A 213 -1.61 13.29 15.84
N MET A 214 -1.95 14.50 15.38
CA MET A 214 -2.09 14.78 13.94
C MET A 214 -0.75 14.61 13.20
N ILE A 215 0.36 15.07 13.77
CA ILE A 215 1.71 14.85 13.18
C ILE A 215 2.04 13.35 13.15
N THR A 216 1.75 12.63 14.23
CA THR A 216 1.92 11.17 14.31
C THR A 216 1.16 10.48 13.20
N TYR A 217 -0.12 10.81 13.02
CA TYR A 217 -0.94 10.24 11.98
C TYR A 217 -0.45 10.59 10.57
N LEU A 218 -0.03 11.83 10.32
CA LEU A 218 0.54 12.22 9.02
C LEU A 218 1.83 11.44 8.73
N SER A 219 2.69 11.26 9.73
CA SER A 219 3.91 10.45 9.61
C SER A 219 3.56 8.98 9.34
N ALA A 220 2.61 8.42 10.08
CA ALA A 220 2.13 7.05 9.89
C ALA A 220 1.52 6.83 8.52
N SER A 221 0.55 7.66 8.11
CA SER A 221 -0.09 7.61 6.80
C SER A 221 0.93 7.69 5.67
N LYS A 222 1.88 8.62 5.76
CA LYS A 222 2.90 8.75 4.71
C LYS A 222 3.83 7.54 4.67
N THR A 223 4.13 6.97 5.82
CA THR A 223 4.97 5.76 5.90
C THR A 223 4.22 4.53 5.38
N VAL A 224 2.92 4.42 5.63
CA VAL A 224 2.05 3.39 5.03
C VAL A 224 2.10 3.48 3.51
N ASP A 225 1.90 4.67 2.94
CA ASP A 225 1.98 4.90 1.49
C ASP A 225 3.34 4.46 0.95
N TYR A 226 4.44 4.88 1.59
CA TYR A 226 5.79 4.50 1.17
C TYR A 226 6.04 2.99 1.24
N VAL A 227 5.50 2.31 2.25
CA VAL A 227 5.72 0.88 2.43
C VAL A 227 4.91 0.07 1.44
N ILE A 228 3.65 0.45 1.21
CA ILE A 228 2.71 -0.24 0.30
C ILE A 228 3.06 0.06 -1.16
N GLU A 229 3.13 1.34 -1.52
CA GLU A 229 3.25 1.80 -2.90
C GLU A 229 4.70 2.00 -3.33
N GLY A 230 5.62 2.12 -2.38
CA GLY A 230 7.02 2.47 -2.64
C GLY A 230 7.21 3.98 -2.75
N ILE A 231 8.45 4.39 -3.04
CA ILE A 231 8.73 5.77 -3.41
C ILE A 231 8.32 5.91 -4.89
N GLU A 232 7.38 6.81 -5.17
CA GLU A 232 7.04 7.18 -6.55
C GLU A 232 8.26 7.81 -7.23
N GLU A 233 9.02 7.00 -7.94
CA GLU A 233 10.24 7.44 -8.62
C GLU A 233 10.02 7.76 -10.10
N TYR A 234 8.93 7.25 -10.70
CA TYR A 234 8.69 7.35 -12.14
C TYR A 234 7.40 8.07 -12.49
N THR A 235 7.45 8.84 -13.58
CA THR A 235 6.31 9.55 -14.14
C THR A 235 6.19 9.20 -15.62
N ALA A 236 4.99 8.78 -16.03
CA ALA A 236 4.63 8.60 -17.41
C ALA A 236 4.32 9.97 -18.01
N PHE A 237 4.91 10.24 -19.18
CA PHE A 237 4.62 11.39 -20.00
C PHE A 237 3.89 10.93 -21.24
N THR A 238 2.70 11.47 -21.46
CA THR A 238 1.98 11.38 -22.74
C THR A 238 2.02 12.75 -23.38
N ILE A 239 2.76 12.89 -24.48
CA ILE A 239 3.02 14.16 -25.15
C ILE A 239 2.34 14.14 -26.50
N ILE A 240 1.50 15.14 -26.74
CA ILE A 240 0.73 15.33 -27.97
C ILE A 240 1.15 16.68 -28.55
N SER A 241 1.81 16.66 -29.69
CA SER A 241 2.41 17.84 -30.33
C SER A 241 2.42 17.70 -31.84
N THR A 242 2.49 18.82 -32.57
CA THR A 242 2.76 18.80 -34.02
C THR A 242 4.22 18.49 -34.36
N HIS A 243 5.13 18.64 -33.38
CA HIS A 243 6.57 18.39 -33.52
C HIS A 243 6.96 17.05 -32.85
N SER A 244 6.11 16.04 -33.00
CA SER A 244 6.26 14.75 -32.31
C SER A 244 7.56 14.02 -32.67
N ASP A 245 8.02 14.12 -33.91
CA ASP A 245 9.28 13.52 -34.35
C ASP A 245 10.51 14.15 -33.65
N GLU A 246 10.55 15.47 -33.56
CA GLU A 246 11.65 16.20 -32.92
C GLU A 246 11.72 15.94 -31.42
N ILE A 247 10.56 15.92 -30.77
CA ILE A 247 10.46 15.59 -29.34
C ILE A 247 10.89 14.14 -29.10
N ARG A 248 10.51 13.19 -29.97
CA ARG A 248 10.96 11.79 -29.88
C ARG A 248 12.48 11.71 -29.96
N GLU A 249 13.09 12.31 -30.98
CA GLU A 249 14.55 12.29 -31.14
C GLU A 249 15.26 12.94 -29.96
N MET A 250 14.75 14.07 -29.44
CA MET A 250 15.28 14.73 -28.26
C MET A 250 15.25 13.80 -27.03
N ILE A 251 14.15 13.10 -26.77
CA ILE A 251 14.05 12.17 -25.64
C ILE A 251 15.04 11.01 -25.79
N ILE A 252 15.20 10.47 -27.00
CA ILE A 252 16.13 9.36 -27.25
C ILE A 252 17.59 9.83 -27.11
N GLN A 253 17.97 10.91 -27.79
CA GLN A 253 19.36 11.31 -27.94
C GLN A 253 19.87 12.15 -26.77
N LYS A 254 19.05 13.09 -26.27
CA LYS A 254 19.45 14.05 -25.22
C LYS A 254 19.12 13.56 -23.82
N MET A 255 18.03 12.79 -23.66
CA MET A 255 17.66 12.20 -22.38
C MET A 255 18.11 10.75 -22.22
N GLY A 256 18.40 10.02 -23.32
CA GLY A 256 18.77 8.61 -23.25
C GLY A 256 17.63 7.73 -22.77
N ARG A 257 16.38 8.08 -23.09
CA ARG A 257 15.17 7.41 -22.59
C ARG A 257 14.41 6.72 -23.71
N GLY A 258 13.84 5.56 -23.39
CA GLY A 258 12.96 4.84 -24.28
C GLY A 258 11.67 5.62 -24.55
N VAL A 259 11.19 5.55 -25.78
CA VAL A 259 9.93 6.15 -26.21
C VAL A 259 9.09 5.06 -26.87
N THR A 260 7.78 5.11 -26.65
CA THR A 260 6.77 4.37 -27.42
C THR A 260 5.89 5.39 -28.13
N VAL A 261 5.57 5.15 -29.40
CA VAL A 261 4.69 6.01 -30.17
C VAL A 261 3.34 5.32 -30.32
N TYR A 262 2.26 6.02 -29.97
CA TYR A 262 0.90 5.58 -30.27
C TYR A 262 0.37 6.37 -31.46
N ASN A 263 -0.28 5.69 -32.40
CA ASN A 263 -0.99 6.35 -33.49
C ASN A 263 -2.39 6.72 -33.00
N GLY A 264 -2.63 8.01 -32.81
CA GLY A 264 -3.92 8.57 -32.41
C GLY A 264 -4.62 9.25 -33.58
N LYS A 265 -5.90 9.58 -33.38
CA LYS A 265 -6.64 10.50 -34.25
C LYS A 265 -7.05 11.71 -33.42
N ARG A 266 -6.89 12.91 -33.96
CA ARG A 266 -7.38 14.12 -33.30
C ARG A 266 -8.91 14.06 -33.21
N GLY A 267 -9.46 14.39 -32.04
CA GLY A 267 -10.89 14.64 -31.89
C GLY A 267 -11.33 15.92 -32.61
N PHE A 268 -12.60 16.31 -32.47
CA PHE A 268 -13.11 17.59 -32.98
C PHE A 268 -12.45 18.77 -32.26
N GLY A 269 -11.30 19.22 -32.76
CA GLY A 269 -10.72 20.51 -32.41
C GLY A 269 -11.44 21.66 -33.14
N LYS A 270 -11.17 22.91 -32.73
CA LYS A 270 -11.73 24.13 -33.33
C LYS A 270 -11.52 24.28 -34.85
N HIS A 271 -10.71 23.43 -35.48
CA HIS A 271 -10.38 23.45 -36.92
C HIS A 271 -10.70 22.12 -37.65
N GLY A 272 -11.80 21.45 -37.32
CA GLY A 272 -12.62 20.71 -38.28
C GLY A 272 -12.06 19.45 -38.98
N HIS A 273 -10.80 19.03 -38.78
CA HIS A 273 -10.25 17.84 -39.45
C HIS A 273 -9.63 16.83 -38.49
N SER A 274 -10.10 15.58 -38.61
CA SER A 274 -9.53 14.38 -37.97
C SER A 274 -8.24 13.99 -38.69
N ASN A 275 -7.14 14.65 -38.35
CA ASN A 275 -5.81 14.22 -38.79
C ASN A 275 -5.27 13.16 -37.81
N GLU A 276 -4.55 12.18 -38.35
CA GLU A 276 -3.74 11.26 -37.55
C GLU A 276 -2.66 12.05 -36.81
N ILE A 277 -2.35 11.64 -35.58
CA ILE A 277 -1.35 12.28 -34.73
C ILE A 277 -0.58 11.21 -33.96
N ASP A 278 0.73 11.38 -33.93
CA ASP A 278 1.60 10.56 -33.10
C ASP A 278 1.61 11.10 -31.67
N ILE A 279 1.32 10.19 -30.73
CA ILE A 279 1.34 10.46 -29.29
C ILE A 279 2.60 9.80 -28.73
N ILE A 280 3.47 10.59 -28.15
CA ILE A 280 4.72 10.12 -27.56
C ILE A 280 4.44 9.69 -26.13
N TYR A 281 4.81 8.47 -25.81
CA TYR A 281 4.78 7.93 -24.45
C TYR A 281 6.19 7.63 -23.97
N THR A 282 6.59 8.21 -22.84
CA THR A 282 7.86 7.91 -22.20
C THR A 282 7.71 7.82 -20.69
N VAL A 283 8.63 7.09 -20.05
CA VAL A 283 8.69 6.95 -18.59
C VAL A 283 10.04 7.47 -18.13
N ILE A 284 10.01 8.51 -17.31
CA ILE A 284 11.21 9.16 -16.77
C ILE A 284 11.17 9.19 -15.24
N THR A 285 12.31 9.46 -14.63
CA THR A 285 12.39 9.60 -13.17
C THR A 285 11.91 10.99 -12.72
N ARG A 286 11.49 11.13 -11.45
CA ARG A 286 11.04 12.41 -10.88
C ARG A 286 12.07 13.54 -11.01
N LEU A 287 13.37 13.20 -10.96
CA LEU A 287 14.47 14.16 -11.11
C LEU A 287 14.62 14.68 -12.54
N GLU A 288 14.06 13.98 -13.53
CA GLU A 288 14.18 14.32 -14.95
C GLU A 288 13.00 15.15 -15.47
N ILE A 289 11.96 15.34 -14.65
CA ILE A 289 10.71 16.03 -15.03
C ILE A 289 10.98 17.45 -15.51
N SER A 290 11.72 18.24 -14.73
CA SER A 290 12.02 19.64 -15.08
C SER A 290 12.75 19.71 -16.41
N LYS A 291 13.78 18.87 -16.58
CA LYS A 291 14.57 18.81 -17.80
C LYS A 291 13.74 18.42 -19.03
N LEU A 292 12.84 17.43 -18.91
CA LEU A 292 11.98 17.04 -20.03
C LEU A 292 11.02 18.17 -20.42
N ASN A 293 10.36 18.81 -19.45
CA ASN A 293 9.45 19.92 -19.71
C ASN A 293 10.15 21.09 -20.41
N GLU A 294 11.33 21.50 -19.91
CA GLU A 294 12.12 22.57 -20.52
C GLU A 294 12.51 22.27 -21.97
N GLU A 295 12.84 21.01 -22.29
CA GLU A 295 13.21 20.61 -23.64
C GLU A 295 12.01 20.48 -24.57
N ILE A 296 10.85 20.04 -24.08
CA ILE A 296 9.60 20.06 -24.83
C ILE A 296 9.20 21.50 -25.14
N GLU A 297 9.25 22.40 -24.16
CA GLU A 297 8.84 23.81 -24.32
C GLU A 297 9.70 24.55 -25.34
N LYS A 298 11.01 24.24 -25.44
CA LYS A 298 11.91 24.77 -26.48
C LYS A 298 11.52 24.34 -27.90
N LEU A 299 10.98 23.13 -28.04
CA LEU A 299 10.59 22.57 -29.35
C LEU A 299 9.16 22.97 -29.72
N ASP A 300 8.23 22.90 -28.77
CA ASP A 300 6.83 23.25 -28.97
C ASP A 300 6.18 23.73 -27.67
N ALA A 301 6.05 25.05 -27.54
CA ALA A 301 5.33 25.69 -26.43
C ALA A 301 3.82 25.37 -26.39
N ASN A 302 3.24 24.85 -27.48
CA ASN A 302 1.84 24.44 -27.55
C ASN A 302 1.64 22.93 -27.36
N ALA A 303 2.69 22.18 -27.02
CA ALA A 303 2.59 20.76 -26.75
C ALA A 303 1.65 20.47 -25.57
N PHE A 304 0.73 19.53 -25.75
CA PHE A 304 -0.13 19.04 -24.68
C PHE A 304 0.53 17.85 -23.98
N VAL A 305 0.92 18.05 -22.73
CA VAL A 305 1.65 17.05 -21.92
C VAL A 305 0.77 16.59 -20.77
N VAL A 306 0.53 15.28 -20.68
CA VAL A 306 -0.13 14.64 -19.54
C VAL A 306 0.90 13.84 -18.75
N MET A 307 1.03 14.18 -17.48
CA MET A 307 1.87 13.46 -16.52
C MET A 307 1.01 12.52 -15.68
N SER A 308 1.42 11.26 -15.55
CA SER A 308 0.78 10.28 -14.68
C SER A 308 1.81 9.61 -13.79
N SER A 309 1.57 9.58 -12.48
CA SER A 309 2.42 8.82 -11.56
C SER A 309 2.34 7.33 -11.88
N ILE A 310 3.50 6.66 -11.95
CA ILE A 310 3.56 5.21 -12.18
C ILE A 310 4.08 4.53 -10.92
N LYS A 311 3.31 3.58 -10.41
CA LYS A 311 3.67 2.84 -9.19
C LYS A 311 4.82 1.86 -9.40
N ASP A 312 4.84 1.14 -10.52
CA ASP A 312 5.93 0.21 -10.86
C ASP A 312 6.01 -0.02 -12.38
N THR A 313 7.20 -0.34 -12.88
CA THR A 313 7.43 -0.74 -14.28
C THR A 313 8.35 -1.96 -14.34
N LYS A 314 8.07 -2.91 -15.25
CA LYS A 314 8.87 -4.12 -15.41
C LYS A 314 9.24 -4.34 -16.88
N GLY A 315 10.53 -4.30 -17.20
CA GLY A 315 11.05 -4.36 -18.58
C GLY A 315 11.25 -2.97 -19.22
N GLY A 316 11.61 -2.94 -20.51
CA GLY A 316 11.84 -1.71 -21.28
C GLY A 316 13.25 -1.09 -21.17
N MET A 317 13.54 -0.08 -21.99
CA MET A 317 14.77 0.76 -21.91
C MET A 317 14.63 1.84 -20.84
N ILE A 318 14.37 1.41 -19.60
CA ILE A 318 14.41 2.28 -18.42
C ILE A 318 15.72 1.95 -17.71
N LYS A 319 16.55 2.97 -17.42
CA LYS A 319 17.86 2.80 -16.77
C LYS A 319 17.69 1.95 -15.50
N LYS A 320 18.36 0.79 -15.47
CA LYS A 320 18.35 -0.10 -14.30
C LYS A 320 18.94 0.64 -13.09
N ARG A 321 18.39 0.32 -11.91
CA ARG A 321 18.82 0.86 -10.60
C ARG A 321 20.36 0.80 -10.47
N PRO A 322 21.04 1.85 -10.00
CA PRO A 322 22.47 1.79 -9.67
C PRO A 322 22.80 0.91 -8.44
N LEU A 323 21.81 0.34 -7.75
CA LEU A 323 21.98 -0.32 -6.45
C LEU A 323 21.71 -1.84 -6.48
N LYS A 324 22.20 -2.53 -7.51
CA LYS A 324 22.10 -4.00 -7.56
C LYS A 324 23.36 -4.67 -8.12
N ASP A 325 24.52 -4.23 -7.66
CA ASP A 325 25.78 -4.95 -7.84
C ASP A 325 26.62 -4.84 -6.56
N HIS A 326 26.16 -5.48 -5.48
CA HIS A 326 26.99 -6.01 -4.38
C HIS A 326 26.28 -7.21 -3.77
#